data_AF-A0A2T5M623-F1
#
_entry.id   AF-A0A2T5M623-F1
#
_cell.length_a   1.000
_cell.length_b   1.000
_cell.length_c   1.000
_cell.angle_alpha   90.00
_cell.angle_beta   90.00
_cell.angle_gamma   90.00
#
_symmetry.space_group_name_H-M   'P 1'
#
loop_
_entity.id
_entity.type
_entity.pdbx_description
1 polymer ?
#
loop_
_entity_poly.entity_id
_entity_poly.type
_entity_poly.pdbx_seq_one_letter_code
_entity_poly.pdbx_strand_id
1 'polypeptide(L)'
;MTKELTFDIHFDSVYSHDTLGEGKQLADRIRHIYEGRGLSIPDFYDSTLTTPPVHFMQVFAPDDVDVEELRKVHVPAGMDIDIIELTG
;
A
#
# COMPACT_ATOMS: atom_id res chain seq x y z
N MET A 1 6.89 -4.25 -19.77
CA MET A 1 5.80 -3.26 -19.63
C MET A 1 5.33 -3.35 -18.18
N THR A 2 4.83 -2.25 -17.63
CA THR A 2 4.45 -2.13 -16.21
C THR A 2 3.05 -1.56 -16.12
N LYS A 3 2.25 -2.08 -15.19
CA LYS A 3 0.95 -1.55 -14.85
C LYS A 3 1.00 -0.73 -13.57
N GLU A 4 0.04 0.18 -13.45
CA GLU A 4 -0.12 1.05 -12.30
C GLU A 4 -1.25 0.52 -11.41
N LEU A 5 -0.93 0.38 -10.13
CA LEU A 5 -1.85 0.00 -9.07
C LEU A 5 -1.94 1.16 -8.07
N THR A 6 -3.10 1.34 -7.47
CA THR A 6 -3.25 2.17 -6.28
C THR A 6 -3.38 1.25 -5.07
N PHE A 7 -2.55 1.49 -4.06
CA PHE A 7 -2.68 0.87 -2.75
C PHE A 7 -3.33 1.89 -1.83
N ASP A 8 -4.58 1.62 -1.47
CA ASP A 8 -5.36 2.40 -0.53
C ASP A 8 -5.15 1.79 0.85
N ILE A 9 -4.37 2.46 1.69
CA ILE A 9 -3.96 1.95 3.00
C ILE A 9 -4.89 2.55 4.06
N HIS A 10 -5.61 1.66 4.74
CA HIS A 10 -6.54 1.98 5.81
C HIS A 10 -5.98 1.55 7.16
N PHE A 11 -6.30 2.29 8.21
CA PHE A 11 -5.99 1.92 9.59
C PHE A 11 -7.27 1.79 10.39
N ASP A 12 -7.36 0.74 11.20
CA ASP A 12 -8.54 0.47 12.04
C ASP A 12 -8.69 1.50 13.18
N SER A 13 -7.59 2.16 13.55
CA SER A 13 -7.57 3.14 14.64
C SER A 13 -6.40 4.12 14.51
N VAL A 14 -6.49 5.24 15.23
CA VAL A 14 -5.38 6.19 15.38
C VAL A 14 -4.16 5.53 16.01
N TYR A 15 -4.36 4.61 16.97
CA TYR A 15 -3.27 3.86 17.57
C TYR A 15 -2.52 2.98 16.54
N SER A 16 -3.27 2.35 15.63
CA SER A 16 -2.68 1.56 14.54
C SER A 16 -1.87 2.44 13.59
N HIS A 17 -2.39 3.62 13.24
CA HIS A 17 -1.69 4.61 12.43
C HIS A 17 -0.41 5.10 13.11
N ASP A 18 -0.48 5.50 14.38
CA ASP A 18 0.67 5.97 15.17
C ASP A 18 1.78 4.90 15.32
N THR A 19 1.41 3.62 15.36
CA THR A 19 2.35 2.51 15.56
C THR A 19 2.92 1.94 14.26
N LEU A 20 2.12 1.87 13.21
CA LEU A 20 2.54 1.36 11.90
C LEU A 20 3.26 2.43 11.07
N GLY A 21 2.96 3.70 11.34
CA GLY A 21 3.67 4.87 10.87
C GLY A 21 3.05 5.53 9.64
N GLU A 22 3.71 6.60 9.22
CA GLU A 22 3.39 7.39 8.03
C GLU A 22 4.67 7.81 7.29
N GLY A 23 4.51 8.53 6.18
CA GLY A 23 5.58 8.92 5.27
C GLY A 23 6.49 7.74 4.90
N LYS A 24 7.80 7.99 4.98
CA LYS A 24 8.83 7.00 4.64
C LYS A 24 8.74 5.72 5.46
N GLN A 25 8.35 5.80 6.74
CA GLN A 25 8.25 4.63 7.60
C GLN A 25 7.19 3.65 7.09
N LEU A 26 6.04 4.16 6.67
CA LEU A 26 5.00 3.35 6.07
C LEU A 26 5.46 2.78 4.73
N ALA A 27 6.06 3.61 3.86
CA ALA A 27 6.58 3.16 2.56
C ALA A 27 7.58 2.00 2.70
N ASP A 28 8.53 2.09 3.65
CA ASP A 28 9.49 1.02 3.93
C ASP A 28 8.80 -0.25 4.44
N ARG A 29 7.74 -0.11 5.24
CA ARG A 29 6.93 -1.24 5.71
C ARG A 29 6.20 -1.92 4.56
N ILE A 30 5.59 -1.16 3.66
CA ILE A 30 4.92 -1.72 2.47
C ILE A 30 5.92 -2.43 1.57
N ARG A 31 7.12 -1.87 1.36
CA ARG A 31 8.20 -2.56 0.62
C ARG A 31 8.57 -3.90 1.23
N HIS A 32 8.61 -3.97 2.56
CA HIS A 32 8.92 -5.22 3.25
C HIS A 32 7.78 -6.24 3.15
N ILE A 33 6.52 -5.81 3.29
CA ILE A 33 5.34 -6.68 3.16
C ILE A 33 5.28 -7.33 1.77
N TYR A 34 5.59 -6.55 0.72
CA TYR A 34 5.56 -7.00 -0.67
C TYR A 34 6.96 -7.35 -1.23
N GLU A 35 7.92 -7.65 -0.36
CA GLU A 35 9.28 -8.00 -0.78
C GLU A 35 9.28 -9.21 -1.72
N GLY A 36 10.08 -9.15 -2.79
CA GLY A 36 10.15 -10.21 -3.80
C GLY A 36 8.99 -10.26 -4.80
N ARG A 37 8.00 -9.36 -4.71
CA ARG A 37 6.88 -9.26 -5.68
C ARG A 37 7.16 -8.37 -6.89
N GLY A 38 8.35 -7.76 -6.94
CA GLY A 38 8.75 -6.89 -8.06
C GLY A 38 8.03 -5.55 -8.11
N LEU A 39 7.42 -5.11 -7.00
CA LEU A 39 6.69 -3.84 -6.92
C LEU A 39 7.65 -2.67 -6.68
N SER A 40 7.37 -1.54 -7.31
CA SER A 40 8.00 -0.26 -7.04
C SER A 40 7.08 0.61 -6.19
N ILE A 41 7.36 0.65 -4.88
CA ILE A 41 6.61 1.44 -3.90
C ILE A 41 7.23 2.83 -3.74
N PRO A 42 6.47 3.94 -3.87
CA PRO A 42 7.00 5.30 -3.76
C PRO A 42 7.26 5.72 -2.31
N ASP A 43 8.16 6.68 -2.09
CA ASP A 43 8.37 7.30 -0.76
C ASP A 43 7.32 8.37 -0.43
N PHE A 44 6.65 8.91 -1.44
CA PHE A 44 5.67 9.98 -1.32
C PHE A 44 4.33 9.51 -1.90
N TYR A 45 3.26 9.89 -1.23
CA TYR A 45 1.92 9.47 -1.54
C TYR A 45 0.92 10.48 -0.97
N ASP A 46 -0.29 10.48 -1.52
CA ASP A 46 -1.35 11.38 -1.06
C ASP A 46 -2.08 10.80 0.14
N SER A 47 -2.74 11.67 0.91
CA SER A 47 -3.46 11.27 2.12
C SER A 47 -4.74 12.08 2.29
N THR A 48 -5.78 11.48 2.84
CA THR A 48 -6.98 12.21 3.27
C THR A 48 -6.69 13.08 4.50
N LEU A 49 -7.55 14.06 4.76
CA LEU A 49 -7.51 14.89 5.98
C LEU A 49 -8.35 14.30 7.13
N THR A 50 -8.60 12.99 7.12
CA THR A 50 -9.34 12.27 8.17
C THR A 50 -8.40 11.79 9.28
N THR A 51 -8.96 11.23 10.35
CA THR A 51 -8.18 10.70 11.48
C THR A 51 -8.75 9.33 11.89
N PRO A 52 -8.05 8.21 11.59
CA PRO A 52 -6.79 8.14 10.84
C PRO A 52 -6.95 8.54 9.36
N PRO A 53 -5.87 8.98 8.70
CA PRO A 53 -5.88 9.21 7.26
C PRO A 53 -5.98 7.90 6.49
N VAL A 54 -6.48 7.97 5.26
CA VAL A 54 -6.29 6.95 4.22
C VAL A 54 -5.12 7.41 3.36
N HIS A 55 -4.17 6.52 3.07
CA HIS A 55 -3.00 6.82 2.25
C HIS A 55 -3.12 6.17 0.89
N PHE A 56 -2.85 6.92 -0.18
CA PHE A 56 -2.99 6.48 -1.58
C PHE A 56 -1.63 6.38 -2.25
N MET A 57 -1.07 5.17 -2.34
CA MET A 57 0.24 4.95 -2.98
C MET A 57 0.09 4.48 -4.43
N GLN A 58 0.71 5.20 -5.36
CA GLN A 58 0.85 4.76 -6.76
C GLN A 58 2.00 3.75 -6.87
N VAL A 59 1.65 2.48 -7.02
CA VAL A 59 2.58 1.34 -7.08
C VAL A 59 2.72 0.87 -8.53
N PHE A 60 3.95 0.79 -9.02
CA PHE A 60 4.21 0.19 -10.33
C PHE A 60 4.55 -1.29 -10.18
N ALA A 61 3.91 -2.12 -10.99
CA ALA A 61 4.10 -3.55 -10.98
C ALA A 61 4.37 -4.10 -12.39
N PRO A 62 5.04 -5.26 -12.53
CA PRO A 62 5.10 -5.99 -13.78
C PRO A 62 3.69 -6.36 -14.28
N ASP A 63 3.46 -6.35 -15.60
CA ASP A 63 2.13 -6.67 -16.15
C ASP A 63 1.66 -8.08 -15.81
N ASP A 64 2.59 -9.02 -15.67
CA ASP A 64 2.36 -10.42 -15.32
C ASP A 64 2.16 -10.65 -13.82
N VAL A 65 2.22 -9.60 -12.98
CA VAL A 65 1.89 -9.75 -11.56
C VAL A 65 0.41 -10.12 -11.39
N ASP A 66 0.17 -11.15 -10.59
CA ASP A 66 -1.17 -11.56 -10.18
C ASP A 66 -1.64 -10.67 -9.03
N VAL A 67 -2.58 -9.78 -9.34
CA VAL A 67 -3.15 -8.82 -8.37
C VAL A 67 -3.94 -9.57 -7.28
N GLU A 68 -4.56 -10.71 -7.58
CA GLU A 68 -5.29 -11.49 -6.58
C GLU A 68 -4.32 -12.14 -5.59
N GLU A 69 -3.11 -12.49 -6.00
CA GLU A 69 -2.06 -12.96 -5.09
C GLU A 69 -1.50 -11.82 -4.22
N LEU A 70 -1.43 -10.58 -4.76
CA LEU A 70 -1.05 -9.41 -3.96
C LEU A 70 -2.07 -9.15 -2.84
N ARG A 71 -3.37 -9.26 -3.14
CA ARG A 71 -4.46 -9.08 -2.15
C ARG A 71 -4.47 -10.14 -1.04
N LYS A 72 -3.83 -11.30 -1.25
CA LYS A 72 -3.71 -12.37 -0.25
C LYS A 72 -2.50 -12.19 0.67
N VAL A 73 -1.65 -11.19 0.43
CA VAL A 73 -0.48 -10.94 1.27
C VAL A 73 -0.92 -10.57 2.68
N HIS A 74 -0.26 -11.18 3.68
CA HIS A 74 -0.58 -10.91 5.07
C HIS A 74 -0.12 -9.51 5.46
N VAL A 75 -1.09 -8.65 5.79
CA VAL A 75 -0.87 -7.32 6.33
C VAL A 75 -0.91 -7.35 7.87
N PRO A 76 -0.06 -6.57 8.56
CA PRO A 76 -0.11 -6.39 10.00
C PRO A 76 -1.50 -6.03 10.51
N ALA A 77 -1.88 -6.59 11.66
CA ALA A 77 -3.15 -6.26 12.31
C ALA A 77 -3.28 -4.75 12.57
N GLY A 78 -4.47 -4.20 12.34
CA GLY A 78 -4.73 -2.76 12.45
C GLY A 78 -4.50 -1.97 11.17
N MET A 79 -4.07 -2.61 10.09
CA MET A 79 -3.94 -2.03 8.75
C MET A 79 -4.56 -2.96 7.70
N ASP A 80 -5.22 -2.35 6.74
CA ASP A 80 -5.78 -3.00 5.56
C ASP A 80 -5.29 -2.29 4.30
N ILE A 81 -5.15 -3.03 3.20
CA ILE A 81 -4.65 -2.50 1.93
C ILE A 81 -5.58 -2.93 0.80
N ASP A 82 -6.35 -1.98 0.29
CA ASP A 82 -7.17 -2.16 -0.90
C ASP A 82 -6.31 -1.90 -2.16
N ILE A 83 -6.20 -2.92 -3.03
CA ILE A 83 -5.42 -2.83 -4.26
C ILE A 83 -6.35 -2.62 -5.45
N ILE A 84 -6.24 -1.46 -6.08
CA ILE A 84 -7.01 -1.05 -7.25
C ILE A 84 -6.10 -1.07 -8.47
N GLU A 85 -6.46 -1.81 -9.50
CA GLU A 85 -5.78 -1.77 -10.79
C GLU A 85 -6.35 -0.61 -11.61
N LEU A 86 -5.51 0.35 -11.98
CA LEU A 86 -5.94 1.46 -12.84
C LEU A 86 -5.95 0.95 -14.28
N THR A 87 -7.14 0.63 -14.79
CA THR A 87 -7.31 0.31 -16.22
C THR A 87 -7.13 1.59 -17.04
N GLY A 88 -5.99 1.70 -17.73
CA GLY A 88 -5.78 2.64 -18.83
C GLY A 88 -6.30 2.11 -20.16
#